data_AF-A0A7C3M9Q0-F1
#
_entry.id   AF-A0A7C3M9Q0-F1
#
_cell.length_a   1.000
_cell.length_b   1.000
_cell.length_c   1.000
_cell.angle_alpha   90.00
_cell.angle_beta   90.00
_cell.angle_gamma   90.00
#
_symmetry.space_group_name_H-M   'P 1'
#
loop_
_entity.id
_entity.type
_entity.pdbx_description
1 polymer ?
#
loop_
_entity_poly.entity_id
_entity_poly.type
_entity_poly.pdbx_seq_one_letter_code
_entity_poly.pdbx_strand_id
1 'polypeptide(L)'
;MIEKGCEFVFVRKAIVYWKMRKSWKEFAKQFYRYGVGDRKSGNIWKLKKNLIFVFGFWIYIILLALSIFLSFEFLTTLLIPSFLYFLVYGIMFVIKSRKISGIYYAPLLVITKRIAYVLGVSLGK
;
A
#
# COMPACT_ATOMS: atom_id res chain seq x y z
N MET A 1 -24.52 14.67 -8.46
CA MET A 1 -23.89 15.59 -9.44
C MET A 1 -24.01 14.99 -10.83
N ILE A 2 -23.40 13.83 -11.10
CA ILE A 2 -23.65 13.08 -12.34
C ILE A 2 -25.14 12.71 -12.46
N GLU A 3 -25.73 12.16 -11.39
CA GLU A 3 -27.18 11.88 -11.31
C GLU A 3 -28.07 13.13 -11.44
N LYS A 4 -27.48 14.32 -11.37
CA LYS A 4 -28.17 15.62 -11.56
C LYS A 4 -27.84 16.26 -12.93
N GLY A 5 -27.25 15.51 -13.86
CA GLY A 5 -26.95 15.97 -15.22
C GLY A 5 -25.63 16.75 -15.38
N CYS A 6 -24.76 16.78 -14.37
CA CYS A 6 -23.46 17.45 -14.49
C CYS A 6 -22.42 16.55 -15.17
N GLU A 7 -21.68 17.09 -16.14
CA GLU A 7 -20.59 16.38 -16.83
C GLU A 7 -19.24 16.57 -16.14
N PHE A 8 -18.43 15.50 -16.11
CA PHE A 8 -17.04 15.58 -15.65
C PHE A 8 -16.13 16.02 -16.80
N VAL A 9 -15.48 17.17 -16.66
CA VAL A 9 -14.49 17.67 -17.62
C VAL A 9 -13.08 17.52 -17.04
N PHE A 10 -12.20 16.83 -17.75
CA PHE A 10 -10.79 16.69 -17.35
C PHE A 10 -9.94 17.81 -17.96
N VAL A 11 -9.60 18.81 -17.14
CA VAL A 11 -8.79 19.96 -17.57
C VAL A 11 -7.30 19.62 -17.51
N ARG A 12 -6.73 19.16 -18.63
CA ARG A 12 -5.32 18.70 -18.71
C ARG A 12 -4.28 19.75 -18.29
N LYS A 13 -4.59 21.03 -18.47
CA LYS A 13 -3.71 22.17 -18.16
C LYS A 13 -3.90 22.72 -16.75
N ALA A 14 -4.75 22.10 -15.92
CA ALA A 14 -4.94 22.53 -14.55
C ALA A 14 -3.64 22.31 -13.76
N ILE A 15 -3.10 23.40 -13.19
CA ILE A 15 -1.95 23.33 -12.30
C ILE A 15 -2.48 23.05 -10.89
N VAL A 16 -2.11 21.90 -10.33
CA VAL A 16 -2.51 21.50 -8.98
C VAL A 16 -1.28 21.35 -8.11
N TYR A 17 -1.28 22.02 -6.96
CA TYR A 17 -0.24 21.87 -5.95
C TYR A 17 -0.60 20.74 -4.99
N TRP A 18 0.25 19.71 -4.93
CA TRP A 18 0.11 18.60 -3.99
C TRP A 18 1.12 18.73 -2.85
N LYS A 19 0.62 19.08 -1.66
CA LYS A 19 1.43 19.14 -0.45
C LYS A 19 1.77 17.74 0.05
N MET A 20 3.05 17.38 0.00
CA MET A 20 3.57 16.14 0.58
C MET A 20 3.42 16.14 2.10
N ARG A 21 3.23 14.95 2.68
CA ARG A 21 3.13 14.77 4.14
C ARG A 21 4.48 14.97 4.80
N LYS A 22 4.47 15.61 5.96
CA LYS A 22 5.70 16.00 6.68
C LYS A 22 6.22 14.89 7.58
N SER A 23 5.38 13.91 7.93
CA SER A 23 5.75 12.83 8.86
C SER A 23 5.20 11.47 8.42
N TRP A 24 5.83 10.40 8.93
CA TRP A 24 5.39 9.03 8.76
C TRP A 24 3.96 8.79 9.27
N LYS A 25 3.58 9.44 10.38
CA LYS A 25 2.22 9.37 10.94
C LYS A 25 1.19 9.96 9.98
N GLU A 26 1.47 11.12 9.40
CA GLU A 26 0.60 11.74 8.40
C GLU A 26 0.51 10.92 7.11
N PHE A 27 1.64 10.36 6.66
CA PHE A 27 1.71 9.49 5.49
C PHE A 27 0.88 8.22 5.70
N ALA A 28 1.06 7.51 6.82
CA ALA A 28 0.26 6.35 7.17
C ALA A 28 -1.24 6.70 7.27
N LYS A 29 -1.58 7.81 7.96
CA LYS A 29 -2.97 8.28 8.08
C LYS A 29 -3.61 8.58 6.72
N GLN A 30 -2.85 9.11 5.76
CA GLN A 30 -3.34 9.32 4.40
C GLN A 30 -3.74 8.01 3.73
N PHE A 31 -2.86 7.00 3.74
CA PHE A 31 -3.16 5.72 3.09
C PHE A 31 -4.22 4.90 3.82
N TYR A 32 -4.28 5.00 5.15
CA TYR A 32 -5.38 4.45 5.94
C TYR A 32 -6.74 5.03 5.51
N ARG A 33 -6.83 6.37 5.37
CA ARG A 33 -8.05 7.03 4.91
C ARG A 33 -8.43 6.66 3.47
N TYR A 34 -7.45 6.42 2.60
CA TYR A 34 -7.73 5.90 1.25
C TYR A 34 -8.35 4.50 1.31
N GLY A 35 -7.81 3.60 2.13
CA GLY A 35 -8.41 2.28 2.33
C GLY A 35 -9.84 2.33 2.88
N VAL A 36 -10.09 3.19 3.88
CA VAL A 36 -11.44 3.42 4.42
C VAL A 36 -12.39 3.90 3.33
N GLY A 37 -11.97 4.89 2.54
CA GLY A 37 -12.76 5.45 1.44
C GLY A 37 -13.08 4.43 0.35
N ASP A 38 -12.10 3.62 -0.05
CA ASP A 38 -12.28 2.56 -1.06
C ASP A 38 -13.25 1.47 -0.58
N ARG A 39 -13.24 1.13 0.71
CA ARG A 39 -14.24 0.22 1.28
C ARG A 39 -15.63 0.84 1.31
N LYS A 40 -15.78 2.06 1.83
CA LYS A 40 -17.08 2.74 1.97
C LYS A 40 -17.77 2.98 0.64
N SER A 41 -17.00 3.31 -0.39
CA SER A 41 -17.51 3.52 -1.75
C SER A 41 -17.74 2.22 -2.52
N GLY A 42 -17.39 1.05 -1.96
CA GLY A 42 -17.41 -0.24 -2.65
C GLY A 42 -16.36 -0.37 -3.76
N ASN A 43 -15.48 0.61 -3.94
CA ASN A 43 -14.41 0.58 -4.96
C ASN A 43 -13.43 -0.57 -4.74
N ILE A 44 -13.25 -1.04 -3.52
CA ILE A 44 -12.38 -2.19 -3.23
C ILE A 44 -12.79 -3.45 -4.01
N TRP A 45 -14.09 -3.65 -4.23
CA TRP A 45 -14.62 -4.78 -5.00
C TRP A 45 -14.42 -4.63 -6.50
N LYS A 46 -14.32 -3.38 -6.99
CA LYS A 46 -14.04 -3.06 -8.39
C LYS A 46 -12.55 -3.18 -8.71
N LEU A 47 -11.69 -2.86 -7.73
CA LEU A 47 -10.24 -2.89 -7.85
C LEU A 47 -9.68 -4.28 -7.48
N LYS A 48 -9.89 -5.28 -8.35
CA LYS A 48 -9.48 -6.69 -8.12
C LYS A 48 -8.05 -6.86 -7.59
N LYS A 49 -7.08 -6.07 -8.10
CA LYS A 49 -5.68 -6.10 -7.64
C LYS A 49 -5.53 -5.71 -6.17
N ASN A 50 -6.25 -4.69 -5.71
CA ASN A 50 -6.20 -4.25 -4.32
C ASN A 50 -6.92 -5.25 -3.41
N LEU A 51 -8.01 -5.85 -3.89
CA LEU A 51 -8.74 -6.88 -3.15
C LEU A 51 -7.87 -8.13 -2.92
N ILE A 52 -7.22 -8.64 -3.97
CA ILE A 52 -6.27 -9.77 -3.88
C ILE A 52 -5.15 -9.42 -2.90
N PHE A 53 -4.62 -8.20 -2.95
CA PHE A 53 -3.59 -7.76 -2.03
C PHE A 53 -4.06 -7.76 -0.57
N VAL A 54 -5.28 -7.27 -0.29
CA VAL A 54 -5.83 -7.22 1.07
C VAL A 54 -6.04 -8.64 1.63
N PHE A 55 -6.64 -9.55 0.87
CA PHE A 55 -6.81 -10.94 1.31
C PHE A 55 -5.46 -11.66 1.44
N GLY A 56 -4.60 -11.54 0.44
CA GLY A 56 -3.26 -12.12 0.45
C GLY A 56 -2.42 -11.63 1.62
N PHE A 57 -2.56 -10.35 2.02
CA PHE A 57 -1.88 -9.81 3.20
C PHE A 57 -2.30 -10.54 4.48
N TRP A 58 -3.60 -10.70 4.73
CA TRP A 58 -4.07 -11.38 5.94
C TRP A 58 -3.73 -12.88 5.95
N ILE A 59 -3.85 -13.55 4.81
CA ILE A 59 -3.42 -14.95 4.66
C ILE A 59 -1.93 -15.06 4.96
N TYR A 60 -1.10 -14.16 4.42
CA TYR A 60 0.33 -14.15 4.68
C TYR A 60 0.65 -13.96 6.17
N ILE A 61 -0.03 -13.03 6.86
CA ILE A 61 0.16 -12.82 8.31
C ILE A 61 -0.21 -14.08 9.12
N ILE A 62 -1.29 -14.76 8.76
CA ILE A 62 -1.71 -16.01 9.41
C ILE A 62 -0.66 -17.10 9.17
N LEU A 63 -0.22 -17.30 7.92
CA LEU A 63 0.81 -18.27 7.58
C LEU A 63 2.13 -17.98 8.28
N LEU A 64 2.52 -16.71 8.38
CA LEU A 64 3.72 -16.29 9.09
C LEU A 64 3.62 -16.60 10.58
N ALA A 65 2.48 -16.33 11.21
CA ALA A 65 2.25 -16.66 12.62
C ALA A 65 2.29 -18.17 12.87
N LEU A 66 1.67 -18.97 11.99
CA LEU A 66 1.68 -20.43 12.07
C LEU A 66 3.07 -21.02 11.80
N SER A 67 3.87 -20.39 10.95
CA SER A 67 5.19 -20.89 10.57
C SER A 67 6.16 -21.05 11.75
N ILE A 68 5.97 -20.26 12.81
CA ILE A 68 6.75 -20.34 14.05
C ILE A 68 6.62 -21.71 14.72
N PHE A 69 5.49 -22.40 14.51
CA PHE A 69 5.19 -23.72 15.10
C PHE A 69 5.48 -24.89 14.15
N LEU A 70 5.81 -24.63 12.89
CA LEU A 70 6.01 -25.67 11.87
C LEU A 70 7.48 -26.02 11.70
N SER A 71 8.27 -25.11 11.11
CA SER A 71 9.70 -25.29 10.92
C SER A 71 10.39 -23.97 10.55
N PHE A 72 11.70 -23.91 10.78
CA PHE A 72 12.51 -22.75 10.41
C PHE A 72 12.60 -22.56 8.89
N GLU A 73 12.63 -23.65 8.13
CA GLU A 73 12.64 -23.64 6.65
C GLU A 73 11.35 -23.04 6.09
N PHE A 74 10.20 -23.36 6.70
CA PHE A 74 8.93 -22.80 6.27
C PHE A 74 8.85 -21.29 6.57
N LEU A 75 9.31 -20.86 7.75
CA LEU A 75 9.43 -19.44 8.10
C LEU A 75 10.33 -18.68 7.11
N THR A 76 11.53 -19.19 6.83
CA THR A 76 12.48 -18.55 5.90
C THR A 76 11.92 -18.50 4.47
N THR A 77 11.22 -19.54 4.03
CA THR A 77 10.52 -19.57 2.73
C THR A 77 9.48 -18.46 2.60
N LEU A 78 8.79 -18.09 3.68
CA LEU A 78 7.84 -16.96 3.67
C LEU A 78 8.52 -15.58 3.75
N LEU A 79 9.66 -15.48 4.43
CA LEU A 79 10.37 -14.22 4.63
C LEU A 79 11.18 -13.78 3.40
N ILE A 80 11.87 -14.71 2.73
CA ILE A 80 12.77 -14.40 1.62
C ILE A 80 12.04 -13.68 0.46
N PRO A 81 10.90 -14.16 -0.06
CA PRO A 81 10.20 -13.49 -1.15
C PRO A 81 9.72 -12.08 -0.77
N SER A 82 9.24 -11.89 0.47
CA SER A 82 8.84 -10.57 0.97
C SER A 82 10.03 -9.62 1.09
N PHE A 83 11.16 -10.11 1.60
CA PHE A 83 12.40 -9.33 1.66
C PHE A 83 12.86 -8.91 0.26
N LEU A 84 12.92 -9.85 -0.70
CA LEU A 84 13.31 -9.57 -2.08
C LEU A 84 12.35 -8.57 -2.75
N TYR A 85 11.05 -8.70 -2.52
CA TYR A 85 10.06 -7.75 -3.02
C TYR A 85 10.39 -6.31 -2.57
N PHE A 86 10.66 -6.10 -1.28
CA PHE A 86 10.99 -4.77 -0.78
C PHE A 86 12.35 -4.28 -1.27
N LEU A 87 13.34 -5.16 -1.38
CA LEU A 87 14.67 -4.84 -1.92
C LEU A 87 14.58 -4.34 -3.37
N VAL A 88 13.80 -5.01 -4.22
CA VAL A 88 13.57 -4.59 -5.61
C VAL A 88 12.97 -3.19 -5.67
N TYR A 89 11.96 -2.89 -4.83
CA TYR A 89 11.40 -1.54 -4.75
C TYR A 89 12.42 -0.50 -4.26
N GLY A 90 13.30 -0.88 -3.33
CA GLY A 90 14.45 -0.09 -2.91
C GLY A 90 15.32 0.33 -4.09
N ILE A 91 15.79 -0.66 -4.85
CA ILE A 91 16.65 -0.46 -6.04
C ILE A 91 15.95 0.41 -7.08
N MET A 92 14.69 0.11 -7.42
CA MET A 92 13.92 0.90 -8.38
C MET A 92 13.83 2.39 -7.97
N PHE A 93 13.67 2.65 -6.67
CA PHE A 93 13.57 4.01 -6.17
C PHE A 93 14.91 4.74 -6.22
N VAL A 94 16.03 4.05 -5.96
CA VAL A 94 17.38 4.62 -6.14
C VAL A 94 17.60 5.02 -7.59
N ILE A 95 17.28 4.13 -8.53
CA ILE A 95 17.42 4.40 -9.97
C ILE A 95 16.62 5.65 -10.36
N LYS A 96 15.36 5.75 -9.88
CA LYS A 96 14.47 6.87 -10.22
C LYS A 96 14.86 8.19 -9.54
N SER A 97 15.27 8.13 -8.28
CA SER A 97 15.56 9.33 -7.48
C SER A 97 17.02 9.79 -7.55
N ARG A 98 17.91 8.94 -8.09
CA ARG A 98 19.37 9.11 -8.06
C ARG A 98 19.94 9.29 -6.65
N LYS A 99 19.24 8.79 -5.62
CA LYS A 99 19.64 8.88 -4.21
C LYS A 99 19.80 7.48 -3.62
N ILE A 100 21.00 7.18 -3.14
CA ILE A 100 21.34 5.89 -2.49
C ILE A 100 20.47 5.63 -1.26
N SER A 101 20.09 6.70 -0.54
CA SER A 101 19.16 6.60 0.59
C SER A 101 17.80 5.98 0.23
N GLY A 102 17.46 5.92 -1.07
CA GLY A 102 16.31 5.20 -1.59
C GLY A 102 16.28 3.71 -1.22
N ILE A 103 17.43 3.07 -1.02
CA ILE A 103 17.51 1.66 -0.58
C ILE A 103 16.81 1.47 0.77
N TYR A 104 16.95 2.42 1.69
CA TYR A 104 16.37 2.33 3.03
C TYR A 104 14.97 2.93 3.10
N TYR A 105 14.78 4.12 2.51
CA TYR A 105 13.51 4.83 2.63
C TYR A 105 12.39 4.24 1.79
N ALA A 106 12.69 3.68 0.61
CA ALA A 106 11.62 3.17 -0.26
C ALA A 106 10.96 1.90 0.28
N PRO A 107 11.68 0.89 0.81
CA PRO A 107 11.07 -0.23 1.53
C PRO A 107 10.14 0.26 2.64
N LEU A 108 10.61 1.17 3.50
CA LEU A 108 9.82 1.71 4.60
C LEU A 108 8.57 2.44 4.11
N LEU A 109 8.66 3.26 3.06
CA LEU A 109 7.52 3.91 2.44
C LEU A 109 6.51 2.91 1.88
N VAL A 110 6.98 1.86 1.19
CA VAL A 110 6.11 0.84 0.61
C VAL A 110 5.42 0.03 1.70
N ILE A 111 6.16 -0.45 2.71
CA ILE A 111 5.62 -1.18 3.86
C ILE A 111 4.56 -0.34 4.58
N THR A 112 4.91 0.89 4.96
CA THR A 112 4.00 1.80 5.67
C THR A 112 2.74 2.06 4.86
N LYS A 113 2.88 2.35 3.56
CA LYS A 113 1.76 2.56 2.65
C LYS A 113 0.84 1.34 2.59
N ARG A 114 1.41 0.15 2.38
CA ARG A 114 0.65 -1.09 2.18
C ARG A 114 -0.07 -1.51 3.47
N ILE A 115 0.62 -1.52 4.60
CA ILE A 115 0.03 -1.85 5.90
C ILE A 115 -1.07 -0.86 6.23
N ALA A 116 -0.81 0.45 6.14
CA ALA A 116 -1.81 1.46 6.47
C ALA A 116 -3.05 1.34 5.58
N TYR A 117 -2.88 1.11 4.27
CA TYR A 117 -3.99 0.89 3.35
C TYR A 117 -4.82 -0.35 3.73
N VAL A 118 -4.16 -1.50 3.95
CA VAL A 118 -4.86 -2.74 4.33
C VAL A 118 -5.62 -2.57 5.64
N LEU A 119 -5.00 -1.97 6.66
CA LEU A 119 -5.67 -1.65 7.92
C LEU A 119 -6.87 -0.71 7.70
N GLY A 120 -6.74 0.27 6.80
CA GLY A 120 -7.84 1.15 6.41
C GLY A 120 -9.01 0.41 5.78
N VAL A 121 -8.73 -0.51 4.86
CA VAL A 121 -9.77 -1.35 4.24
C VAL A 121 -10.38 -2.28 5.30
N SER A 122 -9.59 -2.98 6.09
CA SER A 122 -10.09 -4.05 6.97
C SER A 122 -10.73 -3.54 8.27
N LEU A 123 -10.17 -2.50 8.88
CA LEU A 123 -10.56 -2.00 10.21
C LEU A 123 -11.15 -0.58 10.17
N GLY A 124 -11.15 0.07 9.00
CA GLY A 124 -11.74 1.39 8.82
C GLY A 124 -13.23 1.40 9.10
N LYS A 125 -13.64 2.29 10.00
CA LYS A 125 -15.06 2.63 10.24
C LYS A 125 -15.55 3.65 9.22
#